data_AF-A0A353NLW0-F1
#
_entry.id   AF-A0A353NLW0-F1
#
_cell.length_a   1.000
_cell.length_b   1.000
_cell.length_c   1.000
_cell.angle_alpha   90.00
_cell.angle_beta   90.00
_cell.angle_gamma   90.00
#
_symmetry.space_group_name_H-M   'P 1'
#
loop_
_entity.id
_entity.type
_entity.pdbx_description
1 polymer ?
#
loop_
_entity_poly.entity_id
_entity_poly.type
_entity_poly.pdbx_seq_one_letter_code
_entity_poly.pdbx_strand_id
1 'polypeptide(L)'
;MFSPPAISVSSTIDSAIILQKAAEVAKKLGLEFIPTPAERSSELLLAYTPEGLKLLQAPFAADRFVTLLFVDFVHGKNGFRFAKDTSTKQAIARAAGIKPGYRPAV
;
A
#
# COMPACT_ATOMS: atom_id res chain seq x y z
N MET A 1 2.52 -20.10 -15.00
CA MET A 1 2.03 -18.70 -15.11
C MET A 1 1.49 -18.31 -13.75
N PHE A 2 2.11 -17.36 -13.06
CA PHE A 2 1.50 -16.74 -11.88
C PHE A 2 0.38 -15.83 -12.40
N SER A 3 -0.87 -16.21 -12.20
CA SER A 3 -1.95 -15.22 -12.28
C SER A 3 -1.81 -14.35 -11.03
N PRO A 4 -1.63 -13.03 -11.15
CA PRO A 4 -1.65 -12.17 -9.98
C PRO A 4 -2.98 -12.40 -9.24
N PRO A 5 -2.97 -12.44 -7.90
CA PRO A 5 -4.22 -12.51 -7.17
C PRO A 5 -5.06 -11.30 -7.58
N ALA A 6 -6.33 -11.53 -7.91
CA ALA A 6 -7.24 -10.43 -8.20
C ALA A 6 -7.30 -9.52 -6.97
N ILE A 7 -7.00 -8.23 -7.13
CA ILE A 7 -7.12 -7.24 -6.06
C ILE A 7 -8.18 -6.25 -6.50
N SER A 8 -9.18 -6.06 -5.64
CA SER A 8 -10.19 -5.02 -5.81
C SER A 8 -9.83 -3.79 -4.96
N VAL A 9 -10.36 -2.63 -5.33
CA VAL A 9 -10.15 -1.36 -4.62
C VAL A 9 -11.48 -0.84 -4.09
N SER A 10 -11.51 -0.43 -2.82
CA SER A 10 -12.71 0.11 -2.18
C SER A 10 -12.38 1.09 -1.05
N SER A 11 -13.38 1.41 -0.22
CA SER A 11 -13.20 2.16 1.02
C SER A 11 -13.98 1.51 2.16
N THR A 12 -13.40 1.50 3.35
CA THR A 12 -14.12 1.17 4.60
C THR A 12 -14.71 2.42 5.27
N ILE A 13 -14.53 3.60 4.65
CA ILE A 13 -15.04 4.87 5.15
C ILE A 13 -16.31 5.19 4.39
N ASP A 14 -17.40 5.44 5.11
CA ASP A 14 -18.64 5.92 4.52
C ASP A 14 -18.51 7.41 4.13
N SER A 15 -17.95 7.66 2.96
CA SER A 15 -17.76 9.00 2.42
C SER A 15 -17.69 8.96 0.89
N ALA A 16 -18.61 9.65 0.23
CA ALA A 16 -18.64 9.75 -1.23
C ALA A 16 -17.32 10.30 -1.82
N ILE A 17 -16.68 11.25 -1.13
CA ILE A 17 -15.40 11.85 -1.56
C ILE A 17 -14.28 10.80 -1.52
N ILE A 18 -14.21 10.00 -0.45
CA ILE A 18 -13.19 8.95 -0.33
C ILE A 18 -13.46 7.82 -1.32
N LEU A 19 -14.72 7.48 -1.53
CA LEU A 19 -15.11 6.47 -2.51
C LEU A 19 -14.74 6.87 -3.94
N GLN A 20 -14.91 8.14 -4.29
CA GLN A 20 -14.43 8.68 -5.57
C GLN A 20 -12.91 8.56 -5.71
N LYS A 21 -12.14 8.87 -4.64
CA LYS A 21 -10.68 8.68 -4.65
C LYS A 21 -10.29 7.20 -4.82
N ALA A 22 -11.04 6.28 -4.23
CA ALA A 22 -10.86 4.84 -4.42
C ALA A 22 -11.05 4.44 -5.89
N ALA A 23 -12.10 4.95 -6.56
CA ALA A 23 -12.31 4.71 -7.98
C ALA A 23 -11.18 5.29 -8.86
N GLU A 24 -10.68 6.49 -8.54
CA GLU A 24 -9.55 7.08 -9.26
C GLU A 24 -8.27 6.27 -9.11
N VAL A 25 -7.98 5.75 -7.92
CA VAL A 25 -6.83 4.87 -7.68
C VAL A 25 -6.98 3.56 -8.42
N ALA A 26 -8.16 2.94 -8.37
CA ALA A 26 -8.45 1.72 -9.12
C ALA A 26 -8.15 1.89 -10.61
N LYS A 27 -8.62 2.99 -11.20
CA LYS A 27 -8.33 3.35 -12.59
C LYS A 27 -6.84 3.54 -12.86
N LYS A 28 -6.11 4.25 -11.99
CA LYS A 28 -4.66 4.47 -12.15
C LYS A 28 -3.84 3.18 -12.07
N LEU A 29 -4.31 2.22 -11.27
CA LEU A 29 -3.63 0.94 -11.06
C LEU A 29 -4.13 -0.17 -12.01
N GLY A 30 -5.18 0.09 -12.80
CA GLY A 30 -5.80 -0.94 -13.65
C GLY A 30 -6.49 -2.04 -12.84
N LEU A 31 -7.02 -1.71 -11.65
CA LEU A 31 -7.69 -2.64 -10.74
C LEU A 31 -9.20 -2.45 -10.79
N GLU A 32 -9.92 -3.51 -10.39
CA GLU A 32 -11.38 -3.46 -10.23
C GLU A 32 -11.75 -2.53 -9.07
N PHE A 33 -12.69 -1.61 -9.31
CA PHE A 33 -13.28 -0.79 -8.26
C PHE A 33 -14.58 -1.44 -7.79
N ILE A 34 -14.76 -1.55 -6.47
CA ILE A 34 -16.02 -1.98 -5.85
C ILE A 34 -16.54 -0.90 -4.89
N PRO A 35 -17.83 -0.53 -4.97
CA PRO A 35 -18.43 0.47 -4.09
C PRO A 35 -18.42 0.09 -2.61
N THR A 36 -18.53 -1.21 -2.32
CA THR A 36 -18.54 -1.73 -0.95
C THR A 36 -17.56 -2.91 -0.81
N PRO A 37 -16.81 -3.00 0.30
CA PRO A 37 -15.95 -4.15 0.61
C PRO A 37 -16.66 -5.52 0.61
N ALA A 38 -17.99 -5.54 0.71
CA ALA A 38 -18.79 -6.75 0.66
C ALA A 38 -18.87 -7.38 -0.76
N GLU A 39 -18.73 -6.57 -1.80
CA GLU A 39 -18.82 -6.99 -3.21
C GLU A 39 -17.48 -7.51 -3.77
N ARG A 40 -16.52 -7.80 -2.90
CA ARG A 40 -15.17 -8.19 -3.30
C ARG A 40 -15.17 -9.50 -4.10
N SER A 41 -14.45 -9.49 -5.22
CA SER A 41 -14.20 -10.66 -6.09
C SER A 41 -13.06 -11.55 -5.57
N SER A 42 -12.34 -11.11 -4.54
CA SER A 42 -11.21 -11.84 -3.96
C SER A 42 -11.05 -11.58 -2.46
N GLU A 43 -10.21 -12.37 -1.80
CA GLU A 43 -9.86 -12.17 -0.40
C GLU A 43 -8.90 -10.99 -0.18
N LEU A 44 -8.36 -10.37 -1.24
CA LEU A 44 -7.45 -9.25 -1.14
C LEU A 44 -8.13 -7.96 -1.58
N LEU A 45 -8.12 -6.98 -0.69
CA LEU A 45 -8.77 -5.70 -0.89
C LEU A 45 -7.80 -4.56 -0.61
N LEU A 46 -7.62 -3.67 -1.57
CA LEU A 46 -6.94 -2.41 -1.35
C LEU A 46 -7.99 -1.37 -0.91
N ALA A 47 -7.99 -0.99 0.36
CA ALA A 47 -9.03 -0.13 0.91
C ALA A 47 -8.48 1.17 1.50
N TYR A 48 -9.20 2.25 1.26
CA TYR A 48 -9.07 3.45 2.08
C TYR A 48 -9.68 3.22 3.45
N THR A 49 -8.85 3.26 4.50
CA THR A 49 -9.24 3.24 5.91
C THR A 49 -8.99 4.62 6.55
N PRO A 50 -9.48 4.89 7.77
CA PRO A 50 -9.25 6.17 8.45
C PRO A 50 -7.76 6.55 8.58
N GLU A 51 -6.86 5.57 8.62
CA GLU A 51 -5.41 5.78 8.72
C GLU A 51 -4.70 5.86 7.36
N GLY A 52 -5.42 5.70 6.26
CA GLY A 52 -4.88 5.77 4.90
C GLY A 52 -5.17 4.53 4.06
N LEU A 53 -4.41 4.38 2.97
CA LEU A 53 -4.58 3.27 2.03
C LEU A 53 -3.86 2.02 2.56
N LYS A 54 -4.60 0.91 2.69
CA LYS A 54 -4.10 -0.35 3.23
C LYS A 54 -4.45 -1.52 2.32
N LEU A 55 -3.56 -2.51 2.27
CA LEU A 55 -3.88 -3.83 1.75
C LEU A 55 -4.47 -4.66 2.89
N LEU A 56 -5.72 -5.06 2.72
CA LEU A 56 -6.49 -5.87 3.65
C LEU A 56 -6.66 -7.28 3.08
N GLN A 57 -6.72 -8.25 3.98
CA GLN A 57 -7.20 -9.61 3.70
C GLN A 57 -8.54 -9.82 4.38
N ALA A 58 -9.51 -10.35 3.65
CA ALA A 58 -10.81 -10.72 4.18
C ALA A 58 -11.20 -12.11 3.66
N PRO A 59 -10.85 -13.17 4.42
CA PRO A 59 -11.24 -14.53 4.06
C PRO A 59 -12.76 -14.60 3.85
N PHE A 60 -13.24 -15.32 2.83
CA PHE A 60 -14.70 -15.39 2.58
C PHE A 60 -15.48 -16.00 3.74
N ALA A 61 -14.85 -16.88 4.52
CA ALA A 61 -15.43 -17.52 5.69
C ALA A 61 -15.39 -16.66 6.96
N ALA A 62 -14.74 -15.49 6.93
CA ALA A 62 -14.53 -14.64 8.09
C ALA A 62 -15.09 -13.24 7.85
N ASP A 63 -15.87 -12.74 8.81
CA ASP A 63 -16.49 -11.41 8.73
C ASP A 63 -15.55 -10.28 9.22
N ARG A 64 -14.23 -10.48 9.06
CA ARG A 64 -13.21 -9.56 9.59
C ARG A 64 -12.12 -9.30 8.59
N PHE A 65 -11.74 -8.03 8.50
CA PHE A 65 -10.58 -7.57 7.74
C PHE A 65 -9.32 -7.67 8.60
N VAL A 66 -8.25 -8.21 8.03
CA VAL A 66 -6.90 -8.20 8.59
C VAL A 66 -6.04 -7.26 7.76
N THR A 67 -5.35 -6.30 8.39
CA THR A 67 -4.39 -5.46 7.66
C THR A 67 -3.13 -6.26 7.37
N LEU A 68 -2.81 -6.47 6.09
CA LEU A 68 -1.59 -7.15 5.67
C LEU A 68 -0.42 -6.18 5.53
N LEU A 69 -0.66 -5.07 4.83
CA LEU A 69 0.39 -4.12 4.47
C LEU A 69 -0.15 -2.70 4.38
N PHE A 70 0.67 -1.75 4.81
CA PHE A 70 0.53 -0.34 4.52
C PHE A 70 1.92 0.26 4.31
N VAL A 71 2.00 1.36 3.59
CA VAL A 71 3.26 2.05 3.34
C VAL A 71 3.31 3.30 4.21
N ASP A 72 4.25 3.30 5.15
CA ASP A 72 4.55 4.45 6.01
C ASP A 72 6.04 4.79 5.91
N PHE A 73 6.33 5.98 5.40
CA PHE A 73 7.70 6.49 5.26
C PHE A 73 8.15 7.31 6.46
N VAL A 74 7.23 7.69 7.36
CA VAL A 74 7.47 8.65 8.44
C VAL A 74 7.74 7.92 9.75
N HIS A 75 6.93 6.91 10.10
CA HIS A 75 7.01 6.26 11.40
C HIS A 75 7.53 4.81 11.32
N GLY A 76 7.47 4.13 12.47
CA GLY A 76 7.81 2.73 12.61
C GLY A 76 9.24 2.39 12.17
N LYS A 77 9.38 1.28 11.46
CA LYS A 77 10.68 0.77 11.02
C LYS A 77 11.39 1.72 10.05
N ASN A 78 10.64 2.37 9.15
CA ASN A 78 11.21 3.28 8.15
C ASN A 78 11.68 4.59 8.81
N GLY A 79 10.84 5.19 9.67
CA GLY A 79 11.22 6.35 10.46
C GLY A 79 12.43 6.09 11.35
N PHE A 80 12.47 4.93 12.03
CA PHE A 80 13.63 4.53 12.84
C PHE A 80 14.91 4.37 11.99
N ARG A 81 14.82 3.71 10.83
CA ARG A 81 15.97 3.53 9.92
C ARG A 81 16.53 4.87 9.45
N PHE A 82 15.66 5.84 9.16
CA PHE A 82 16.04 7.19 8.78
C PHE A 82 16.73 7.93 9.94
N ALA A 83 16.11 7.96 11.13
CA ALA A 83 16.62 8.66 12.31
C ALA A 83 18.00 8.15 12.78
N LYS A 84 18.34 6.88 12.49
CA LYS A 84 19.64 6.28 12.84
C LYS A 84 20.73 6.51 11.78
N ASP A 85 20.51 7.40 10.81
CA ASP A 85 21.44 7.77 9.74
C ASP A 85 22.14 6.57 9.08
N THR A 86 21.37 5.52 8.87
CA THR A 86 21.81 4.34 8.11
C THR A 86 21.66 4.59 6.61
N SER A 87 21.69 5.84 6.14
CA SER A 87 21.29 6.20 4.78
C SER A 87 22.38 5.83 3.75
N THR A 88 23.52 6.50 3.78
CA THR A 88 24.64 6.28 2.84
C THR A 88 25.52 5.10 3.22
N LYS A 89 25.44 4.65 4.48
CA LYS A 89 26.25 3.55 5.02
C LYS A 89 25.63 2.17 4.78
N GLN A 90 24.37 2.09 4.38
CA GLN A 90 23.71 0.81 4.07
C GLN A 90 24.32 0.15 2.82
N ALA A 91 24.34 -1.18 2.81
CA ALA A 91 24.89 -1.96 1.69
C ALA A 91 24.25 -1.60 0.35
N ILE A 92 22.93 -1.37 0.32
CA ILE A 92 22.21 -0.97 -0.90
C ILE A 92 22.64 0.41 -1.41
N ALA A 93 22.92 1.36 -0.52
CA ALA A 93 23.39 2.69 -0.91
C ALA A 93 24.80 2.63 -1.52
N ARG A 94 25.69 1.81 -0.93
CA ARG A 94 27.04 1.58 -1.46
C ARG A 94 27.01 0.87 -2.81
N ALA A 95 26.15 -0.13 -2.97
CA ALA A 95 25.95 -0.84 -4.24
C ALA A 95 25.43 0.08 -5.35
N ALA A 96 24.55 1.03 -5.00
CA ALA A 96 24.08 2.08 -5.89
C ALA A 96 25.12 3.18 -6.16
N GLY A 97 26.33 3.11 -5.58
CA GLY A 97 27.41 4.10 -5.79
C GLY A 97 27.22 5.42 -5.03
N ILE A 98 26.32 5.48 -4.04
CA ILE A 98 26.09 6.68 -3.22
C ILE A 98 27.32 6.93 -2.34
N LYS A 99 27.88 8.15 -2.43
CA LYS A 99 29.05 8.59 -1.65
C LYS A 99 28.93 10.09 -1.31
N PRO A 100 29.70 10.64 -0.36
CA PRO A 100 29.67 12.06 -0.05
C PRO A 100 29.85 12.92 -1.32
N GLY A 101 28.93 13.87 -1.54
CA GLY A 101 28.95 14.74 -2.71
C GLY A 101 28.48 14.11 -4.04
N TYR A 102 28.10 12.83 -4.06
CA TYR A 102 27.63 12.17 -5.28
C TYR A 102 26.39 11.31 -5.02
N ARG A 103 25.29 11.69 -5.66
CA ARG A 103 24.02 10.96 -5.64
C ARG A 103 23.57 10.72 -7.08
N PRO A 104 23.66 9.48 -7.59
CA PRO A 104 23.15 9.18 -8.92
C PRO A 104 21.63 9.36 -8.95
N ALA A 105 21.12 9.91 -10.05
CA ALA A 105 19.70 9.84 -10.36
C ALA A 105 19.40 8.43 -10.89
N VAL A 106 18.28 7.86 -10.45
CA VAL A 106 17.71 6.62 -10.97
C VAL A 106 16.55 6.98 -11.88
#